data_AF-A0A1V4QHX6-F1
#
_entry.id   AF-A0A1V4QHX6-F1
#
_cell.length_a   1.000
_cell.length_b   1.000
_cell.length_c   1.000
_cell.angle_alpha   90.00
_cell.angle_beta   90.00
_cell.angle_gamma   90.00
#
_symmetry.space_group_name_H-M   'P 1'
#
loop_
_entity.id
_entity.type
_entity.pdbx_description
1 polymer ?
#
loop_
_entity_poly.entity_id
_entity_poly.type
_entity_poly.pdbx_seq_one_letter_code
_entity_poly.pdbx_strand_id
1 'polypeptide(L)'
;MFISEKPATIFLPSHKDYYVLHDQDGDVWMFREQLDNWRYPRYTLAGKTLSRGIGHRASLDCDFMCDSHDNRISVLIEYLVTTKPGKDLDVWMFNQFLHWLRGIGGSLRFDEVRVNFNPGNTQQIQSFFSQFSFQRRLLPSGIEKIFCPVERLHLVVIADLKELDFQEIVEDWYAAKFGAA
;
A
#
# COMPACT_ATOMS: atom_id res chain seq x y z
N MET A 1 -3.88 30.63 -18.94
CA MET A 1 -3.86 29.57 -19.97
C MET A 1 -3.26 28.34 -19.29
N PHE A 2 -4.09 27.41 -18.82
CA PHE A 2 -3.60 26.17 -18.21
C PHE A 2 -3.29 25.21 -19.34
N ILE A 3 -2.02 25.06 -19.68
CA ILE A 3 -1.58 23.93 -20.49
C ILE A 3 -1.72 22.73 -19.57
N SER A 4 -2.80 21.98 -19.74
CA SER A 4 -2.92 20.62 -19.20
C SER A 4 -1.90 19.78 -19.95
N GLU A 5 -0.64 19.80 -19.52
CA GLU A 5 0.34 18.85 -20.00
C GLU A 5 -0.21 17.46 -19.72
N LYS A 6 -0.34 16.65 -20.77
CA LYS A 6 -0.68 15.24 -20.59
C LYS A 6 0.46 14.65 -19.76
N PRO A 7 0.19 14.04 -18.59
CA PRO A 7 1.24 13.41 -17.80
C PRO A 7 1.97 12.42 -18.70
N ALA A 8 3.30 12.47 -18.71
CA ALA A 8 4.10 11.52 -19.46
C ALA A 8 3.70 10.11 -19.04
N THR A 9 3.39 9.25 -20.02
CA THR A 9 2.93 7.89 -19.75
C THR A 9 4.11 7.08 -19.24
N ILE A 10 4.16 6.84 -17.93
CA ILE A 10 5.05 5.85 -17.34
C ILE A 10 4.41 4.48 -17.51
N PHE A 11 5.23 3.48 -17.84
CA PHE A 11 4.83 2.08 -17.76
C PHE A 11 5.64 1.44 -16.63
N LEU A 12 4.96 0.91 -15.63
CA LEU A 12 5.58 0.17 -14.52
C LEU A 12 5.44 -1.34 -14.77
N PRO A 13 6.39 -2.17 -14.32
CA PRO A 13 6.26 -3.62 -14.45
C PRO A 13 4.97 -4.10 -13.81
N SER A 14 4.11 -4.78 -14.58
CA SER A 14 2.93 -5.41 -14.02
C SER A 14 3.34 -6.38 -12.94
N HIS A 15 2.69 -6.27 -11.79
CA HIS A 15 2.95 -7.08 -10.62
C HIS A 15 1.65 -7.66 -10.12
N LYS A 16 1.71 -8.88 -9.59
CA LYS A 16 0.56 -9.50 -8.95
C LYS A 16 1.05 -10.54 -7.96
N ASP A 17 0.65 -10.38 -6.72
CA ASP A 17 0.98 -11.31 -5.65
C ASP A 17 -0.22 -11.54 -4.73
N TYR A 18 -0.13 -12.59 -3.92
CA TYR A 18 -1.15 -12.97 -2.97
C TYR A 18 -0.51 -13.27 -1.62
N TYR A 19 -1.09 -12.69 -0.57
CA TYR A 19 -0.63 -12.90 0.80
C TYR A 19 -1.76 -13.48 1.64
N VAL A 20 -1.41 -14.37 2.56
CA VAL A 20 -2.31 -14.86 3.58
C VAL A 20 -1.75 -14.45 4.93
N LEU A 21 -2.53 -13.72 5.72
CA LEU A 21 -2.12 -13.29 7.05
C LEU A 21 -3.04 -13.89 8.10
N HIS A 22 -2.48 -14.13 9.27
CA HIS A 22 -3.23 -14.42 10.47
C HIS A 22 -3.05 -13.25 11.44
N ASP A 23 -4.16 -12.63 11.85
CA ASP A 23 -4.14 -11.60 12.89
C ASP A 23 -4.29 -12.18 14.30
N GLN A 24 -4.08 -11.34 15.31
CA GLN A 24 -4.14 -11.76 16.71
C GLN A 24 -5.51 -12.31 17.16
N ASP A 25 -6.60 -11.92 16.49
CA ASP A 25 -7.94 -12.39 16.87
C ASP A 25 -8.29 -13.73 16.22
N GLY A 26 -7.37 -14.31 15.44
CA GLY A 26 -7.62 -15.55 14.73
C GLY A 26 -8.23 -15.37 13.35
N ASP A 27 -8.40 -14.13 12.87
CA ASP A 27 -8.92 -13.91 11.53
C ASP A 27 -7.82 -14.19 10.50
N VAL A 28 -8.19 -15.00 9.51
CA VAL A 28 -7.36 -15.24 8.32
C VAL A 28 -7.73 -14.23 7.26
N TRP A 29 -6.75 -13.47 6.81
CA TRP A 29 -6.88 -12.49 5.74
C TRP A 29 -6.28 -13.02 4.46
N MET A 30 -6.97 -12.79 3.35
CA MET A 30 -6.44 -13.00 2.01
C MET A 30 -6.29 -11.64 1.33
N PHE A 31 -5.06 -11.33 0.94
CA PHE A 31 -4.69 -10.12 0.23
C PHE A 31 -4.33 -10.42 -1.22
N ARG A 32 -4.63 -9.47 -2.10
CA ARG A 32 -4.16 -9.41 -3.48
C ARG A 32 -3.43 -8.10 -3.67
N GLU A 33 -2.15 -8.20 -3.98
CA GLU A 33 -1.33 -7.10 -4.46
C GLU A 33 -1.36 -7.08 -5.98
N GLN A 34 -1.45 -5.90 -6.59
CA GLN A 34 -1.37 -5.76 -8.02
C GLN A 34 -0.83 -4.39 -8.43
N LEU A 35 -0.18 -4.35 -9.58
CA LEU A 35 0.04 -3.13 -10.34
C LEU A 35 -0.59 -3.23 -11.72
N ASP A 36 -1.50 -2.32 -12.02
CA ASP A 36 -2.10 -2.15 -13.35
C ASP A 36 -1.63 -0.86 -14.02
N ASN A 37 -1.58 -0.85 -15.36
CA ASN A 37 -1.18 0.31 -16.17
C ASN A 37 -2.32 0.76 -17.11
N TRP A 38 -3.58 0.41 -16.84
CA TRP A 38 -4.66 0.54 -17.83
C TRP A 38 -4.91 1.99 -18.25
N ARG A 39 -4.97 2.91 -17.29
CA ARG A 39 -5.24 4.34 -17.54
C ARG A 39 -4.10 5.23 -17.06
N TYR A 40 -3.52 4.86 -15.93
CA TYR A 40 -2.30 5.37 -15.32
C TYR A 40 -1.79 4.23 -14.43
N PRO A 41 -0.47 4.14 -14.15
CA PRO A 41 0.02 3.10 -13.26
C PRO A 41 -0.63 3.27 -11.89
N ARG A 42 -1.22 2.18 -11.40
CA ARG A 42 -1.88 2.11 -10.11
C ARG A 42 -1.44 0.86 -9.37
N TYR A 43 -0.94 1.05 -8.17
CA TYR A 43 -0.69 -0.01 -7.22
C TYR A 43 -1.92 -0.17 -6.32
N THR A 44 -2.39 -1.40 -6.16
CA THR A 44 -3.47 -1.74 -5.23
C THR A 44 -3.05 -2.94 -4.40
N LEU A 45 -3.22 -2.82 -3.09
CA LEU A 45 -3.17 -3.94 -2.15
C LEU A 45 -4.52 -4.03 -1.44
N ALA A 46 -5.30 -5.06 -1.76
CA ALA A 46 -6.66 -5.22 -1.25
C ALA A 46 -6.81 -6.56 -0.52
N GLY A 47 -7.42 -6.53 0.67
CA GLY A 47 -7.59 -7.68 1.53
C GLY A 47 -9.02 -7.89 2.00
N LYS A 48 -9.35 -9.14 2.32
CA LYS A 48 -10.60 -9.52 2.99
C LYS A 48 -10.37 -10.67 3.96
N THR A 49 -11.16 -10.74 5.03
CA THR A 49 -11.16 -11.92 5.91
C THR A 49 -11.85 -13.11 5.24
N LEU A 50 -11.39 -14.31 5.58
CA LEU A 50 -11.97 -15.59 5.15
C LEU A 50 -12.95 -16.17 6.19
N SER A 51 -13.15 -15.49 7.32
CA SER A 51 -14.02 -15.96 8.40
C SER A 51 -15.51 -15.94 8.01
N ARG A 52 -16.30 -16.82 8.64
CA ARG A 52 -17.76 -16.96 8.38
C ARG A 52 -18.61 -15.81 8.94
N GLY A 53 -17.99 -14.84 9.63
CA GLY A 53 -18.64 -13.71 10.30
C GLY A 53 -18.79 -12.45 9.44
N ILE A 54 -18.75 -11.27 10.09
CA ILE A 54 -18.73 -9.98 9.39
C ILE A 54 -17.43 -9.89 8.60
N GLY A 55 -17.51 -9.97 7.27
CA GLY A 55 -16.34 -9.89 6.40
C GLY A 55 -15.69 -8.52 6.49
N HIS A 56 -14.47 -8.49 7.03
CA HIS A 56 -13.66 -7.27 7.06
C HIS A 56 -12.96 -7.08 5.71
N ARG A 57 -12.63 -5.83 5.38
CA ARG A 57 -11.94 -5.41 4.17
C ARG A 57 -10.81 -4.46 4.50
N ALA A 58 -9.79 -4.47 3.66
CA ALA A 58 -8.73 -3.50 3.68
C ALA A 58 -8.32 -3.13 2.25
N SER A 59 -7.93 -1.88 2.00
CA SER A 59 -7.46 -1.41 0.69
C SER A 59 -6.40 -0.34 0.85
N LEU A 60 -5.33 -0.45 0.06
CA LEU A 60 -4.32 0.57 -0.18
C LEU A 60 -4.28 0.80 -1.68
N ASP A 61 -4.52 2.03 -2.11
CA ASP A 61 -4.49 2.44 -3.51
C ASP A 61 -3.53 3.61 -3.69
N CYS A 62 -2.58 3.44 -4.60
CA CYS A 62 -1.54 4.41 -4.92
C CYS A 62 -1.48 4.67 -6.43
N ASP A 63 -1.52 5.94 -6.81
CA ASP A 63 -1.35 6.38 -8.20
C ASP A 63 0.07 6.92 -8.42
N PHE A 64 0.67 6.58 -9.57
CA PHE A 64 1.98 7.08 -9.94
C PHE A 64 1.86 8.22 -10.96
N MET A 65 2.51 9.33 -10.66
CA MET A 65 2.50 10.53 -11.49
C MET A 65 3.91 10.84 -11.98
N CYS A 66 4.06 10.98 -13.30
CA CYS A 66 5.30 11.48 -13.90
C CYS A 66 5.26 12.99 -13.99
N ASP A 67 6.33 13.64 -13.56
CA ASP A 67 6.62 14.98 -14.03
C ASP A 67 7.24 14.90 -15.44
N SER A 68 6.59 15.56 -16.40
CA SER A 68 6.99 15.63 -17.82
C SER A 68 8.37 16.24 -18.05
N HIS A 69 8.88 17.04 -17.11
CA HIS A 69 10.13 17.77 -17.29
C HIS A 69 11.36 17.01 -16.76
N ASP A 70 11.22 16.27 -15.66
CA ASP A 70 12.36 15.74 -14.90
C ASP A 70 12.43 14.20 -14.84
N ASN A 71 11.48 13.48 -15.47
CA ASN A 71 11.35 12.01 -15.38
C ASN A 71 11.31 11.49 -13.93
N ARG A 72 10.86 12.33 -12.99
CA ARG A 72 10.68 11.97 -11.59
C ARG A 72 9.28 11.44 -11.40
N ILE A 73 9.18 10.35 -10.64
CA ILE A 73 7.92 9.73 -10.31
C ILE A 73 7.53 10.14 -8.89
N SER A 74 6.39 10.82 -8.76
CA SER A 74 5.73 11.02 -7.47
C SER A 74 4.67 9.94 -7.28
N VAL A 75 4.54 9.42 -6.07
CA VAL A 75 3.45 8.52 -5.70
C VAL A 75 2.40 9.30 -4.93
N LEU A 76 1.12 9.09 -5.25
CA LEU A 76 -0.01 9.61 -4.50
C LEU A 76 -0.78 8.45 -3.86
N ILE A 77 -0.84 8.41 -2.54
CA ILE A 77 -1.71 7.51 -1.79
C ILE A 77 -3.11 8.10 -1.81
N GLU A 78 -4.01 7.46 -2.54
CA GLU A 78 -5.41 7.85 -2.68
C GLU A 78 -6.23 7.34 -1.49
N TYR A 79 -6.05 6.07 -1.15
CA TYR A 79 -6.78 5.41 -0.08
C TYR A 79 -5.86 4.50 0.74
N LEU A 80 -6.01 4.54 2.05
CA LEU A 80 -5.53 3.51 2.98
C LEU A 80 -6.62 3.30 4.02
N VAL A 81 -7.34 2.20 3.90
CA VAL A 81 -8.54 1.93 4.71
C VAL A 81 -8.50 0.49 5.21
N THR A 82 -8.82 0.32 6.48
CA THR A 82 -9.12 -0.98 7.08
C THR A 82 -10.48 -0.88 7.79
N THR A 83 -11.32 -1.90 7.65
CA THR A 83 -12.59 -1.95 8.40
C THR A 83 -12.41 -2.54 9.80
N LYS A 84 -11.20 -3.00 10.14
CA LYS A 84 -10.85 -3.59 11.44
C LYS A 84 -9.77 -2.73 12.08
N PRO A 85 -10.11 -1.89 13.08
CA PRO A 85 -9.16 -0.96 13.70
C PRO A 85 -8.16 -1.69 14.62
N GLY A 86 -6.95 -1.15 14.73
CA GLY A 86 -5.98 -1.51 15.78
C GLY A 86 -5.30 -2.88 15.62
N LYS A 87 -5.05 -3.32 14.37
CA LYS A 87 -4.42 -4.63 14.08
C LYS A 87 -3.17 -4.53 13.22
N ASP A 88 -2.55 -3.35 13.18
CA ASP A 88 -1.36 -3.04 12.38
C ASP A 88 -1.46 -3.42 10.89
N LEU A 89 -2.67 -3.69 10.38
CA LEU A 89 -2.91 -4.10 9.00
C LEU A 89 -2.59 -2.96 8.05
N ASP A 90 -2.93 -1.73 8.42
CA ASP A 90 -2.56 -0.51 7.70
C ASP A 90 -1.03 -0.34 7.65
N VAL A 91 -0.34 -0.61 8.75
CA VAL A 91 1.14 -0.60 8.83
C VAL A 91 1.73 -1.68 7.94
N TRP A 92 1.21 -2.91 7.98
CA TRP A 92 1.67 -4.03 7.14
C TRP A 92 1.46 -3.72 5.66
N MET A 93 0.27 -3.26 5.28
CA MET A 93 -0.05 -2.91 3.90
C MET A 93 0.89 -1.83 3.38
N PHE A 94 1.18 -0.82 4.20
CA PHE A 94 2.10 0.23 3.79
C PHE A 94 3.55 -0.28 3.72
N ASN A 95 4.01 -1.12 4.64
CA ASN A 95 5.32 -1.77 4.55
C ASN A 95 5.46 -2.61 3.28
N GLN A 96 4.43 -3.38 2.89
CA GLN A 96 4.45 -4.15 1.65
C GLN A 96 4.60 -3.24 0.44
N PHE A 97 3.83 -2.16 0.39
CA PHE A 97 4.00 -1.14 -0.65
C PHE A 97 5.43 -0.56 -0.67
N LEU A 98 6.04 -0.28 0.48
CA LEU A 98 7.42 0.20 0.56
C LEU A 98 8.44 -0.85 0.08
N HIS A 99 8.23 -2.13 0.40
CA HIS A 99 9.05 -3.23 -0.11
C HIS A 99 8.99 -3.29 -1.64
N TRP A 100 7.78 -3.26 -2.19
CA TRP A 100 7.56 -3.24 -3.62
C TRP A 100 8.21 -2.01 -4.28
N LEU A 101 7.99 -0.81 -3.73
CA LEU A 101 8.52 0.46 -4.24
C LEU A 101 10.06 0.44 -4.29
N ARG A 102 10.70 -0.11 -3.24
CA ARG A 102 12.16 -0.28 -3.19
C ARG A 102 12.64 -1.33 -4.18
N GLY A 103 11.90 -2.43 -4.36
CA GLY A 103 12.21 -3.48 -5.31
C GLY A 103 12.28 -2.98 -6.75
N ILE A 104 11.43 -2.01 -7.12
CA ILE A 104 11.44 -1.41 -8.46
C ILE A 104 12.27 -0.12 -8.57
N GLY A 105 12.64 0.50 -7.43
CA GLY A 105 13.39 1.75 -7.36
C GLY A 105 14.80 1.70 -7.97
N GLY A 106 15.37 0.52 -8.18
CA GLY A 106 16.64 0.37 -8.92
C GLY A 106 16.55 0.76 -10.40
N SER A 107 15.36 0.70 -11.00
CA SER A 107 15.14 0.98 -12.42
C SER A 107 14.47 2.33 -12.68
N LEU A 108 13.94 2.98 -11.65
CA LEU A 108 13.08 4.15 -11.75
C LEU A 108 13.38 5.17 -10.65
N ARG A 109 13.31 6.46 -10.98
CA ARG A 109 13.59 7.55 -10.02
C ARG A 109 12.31 8.02 -9.35
N PHE A 110 12.01 7.41 -8.21
CA PHE A 110 10.96 7.91 -7.31
C PHE A 110 11.49 9.07 -6.47
N ASP A 111 10.75 10.17 -6.43
CA ASP A 111 11.13 11.39 -5.72
C ASP A 111 10.47 11.42 -4.34
N GLU A 112 9.14 11.33 -4.31
CA GLU A 112 8.39 11.40 -3.06
C GLU A 112 7.07 10.62 -3.11
N VAL A 113 6.58 10.29 -1.92
CA VAL A 113 5.23 9.77 -1.69
C VAL A 113 4.41 10.87 -1.01
N ARG A 114 3.21 11.12 -1.53
CA ARG A 114 2.23 12.09 -1.03
C ARG A 114 0.98 11.37 -0.58
N VAL A 115 0.26 11.95 0.38
CA VAL A 115 -1.06 11.45 0.80
C VAL A 115 -2.13 12.42 0.33
N ASN A 116 -3.19 11.89 -0.29
CA ASN A 116 -4.37 12.68 -0.62
C ASN A 116 -5.13 13.03 0.65
N PHE A 117 -5.23 14.33 0.97
CA PHE A 117 -5.83 14.81 2.20
C PHE A 117 -7.31 15.09 2.02
N ASN A 118 -8.14 14.52 2.90
CA ASN A 118 -9.49 15.00 3.12
C ASN A 118 -9.53 15.81 4.43
N PRO A 119 -9.94 17.09 4.44
CA PRO A 119 -9.73 18.01 5.57
C PRO A 119 -10.35 17.56 6.91
N GLY A 120 -11.35 16.68 6.89
CA GLY A 120 -12.05 16.21 8.08
C GLY A 120 -11.30 15.20 8.96
N ASN A 121 -10.22 14.55 8.48
CA ASN A 121 -9.52 13.49 9.24
C ASN A 121 -8.00 13.73 9.41
N THR A 122 -7.61 15.01 9.41
CA THR A 122 -6.21 15.44 9.29
C THR A 122 -5.31 14.89 10.41
N GLN A 123 -5.78 14.85 11.65
CA GLN A 123 -4.93 14.47 12.79
C GLN A 123 -4.63 12.96 12.85
N GLN A 124 -5.61 12.11 12.56
CA GLN A 124 -5.40 10.65 12.55
C GLN A 124 -4.46 10.24 11.41
N ILE A 125 -4.70 10.77 10.21
CA ILE A 125 -3.86 10.54 9.03
C ILE A 125 -2.43 11.02 9.33
N GLN A 126 -2.27 12.22 9.90
CA GLN A 126 -0.94 12.73 10.25
C GLN A 126 -0.24 11.85 11.28
N SER A 127 -0.95 11.41 12.33
CA SER A 127 -0.39 10.51 13.34
C SER A 127 0.09 9.21 12.70
N PHE A 128 -0.74 8.58 11.86
CA PHE A 128 -0.39 7.36 11.16
C PHE A 128 0.77 7.52 10.19
N PHE A 129 0.88 8.62 9.43
CA PHE A 129 1.98 8.76 8.47
C PHE A 129 3.28 9.27 9.11
N SER A 130 3.22 9.90 10.29
CA SER A 130 4.41 10.38 11.00
C SER A 130 5.39 9.27 11.39
N GLN A 131 4.88 8.06 11.70
CA GLN A 131 5.70 6.86 11.94
C GLN A 131 6.49 6.43 10.70
N PHE A 132 6.12 6.86 9.49
CA PHE A 132 6.87 6.62 8.25
C PHE A 132 7.69 7.85 7.79
N SER A 133 7.98 8.77 8.70
CA SER A 133 8.73 10.01 8.44
C SER A 133 8.04 11.03 7.52
N PHE A 134 6.73 10.91 7.31
CA PHE A 134 5.99 11.93 6.57
C PHE A 134 5.91 13.23 7.35
N GLN A 135 5.90 14.33 6.61
CA GLN A 135 5.82 15.68 7.17
C GLN A 135 4.71 16.47 6.48
N ARG A 136 4.10 17.38 7.23
CA ARG A 136 3.15 18.36 6.69
C ARG A 136 3.93 19.55 6.13
N ARG A 137 3.59 19.97 4.92
CA ARG A 137 4.15 21.16 4.28
C ARG A 137 3.04 21.99 3.64
N LEU A 138 3.07 23.28 3.93
CA LEU A 138 2.27 24.27 3.24
C LEU A 138 2.96 24.58 1.90
N LEU A 139 2.29 24.29 0.79
CA LEU A 139 2.76 24.67 -0.53
C LEU A 139 2.60 26.18 -0.75
N PRO A 140 3.33 26.78 -1.71
CA PRO A 140 3.15 28.18 -2.08
C PRO A 140 1.71 28.54 -2.50
N SER A 141 0.93 27.55 -2.96
CA SER A 141 -0.49 27.71 -3.27
C SER A 141 -1.40 27.85 -2.05
N GLY A 142 -0.87 27.74 -0.82
CA GLY A 142 -1.64 27.69 0.41
C GLY A 142 -2.28 26.31 0.69
N ILE A 143 -2.05 25.33 -0.19
CA ILE A 143 -2.53 23.95 0.00
C ILE A 143 -1.53 23.19 0.87
N GLU A 144 -2.01 22.56 1.93
CA GLU A 144 -1.20 21.69 2.77
C GLU A 144 -1.16 20.27 2.21
N LYS A 145 0.02 19.66 2.24
CA LYS A 145 0.24 18.27 1.85
C LYS A 145 1.02 17.53 2.91
N ILE A 146 0.73 16.23 3.04
CA ILE A 146 1.55 15.26 3.75
C ILE A 146 2.39 14.57 2.68
N PHE A 147 3.71 14.57 2.87
CA PHE A 147 4.63 13.95 1.93
C PHE A 147 5.88 13.43 2.65
N CYS A 148 6.57 12.51 2.01
CA CYS A 148 7.87 12.02 2.42
C CYS A 148 8.75 11.76 1.18
N PRO A 149 9.96 12.31 1.12
CA PRO A 149 10.95 11.88 0.13
C PRO A 149 11.22 10.38 0.25
N VAL A 150 11.35 9.68 -0.87
CA VAL A 150 11.44 8.21 -0.87
C VAL A 150 12.65 7.71 -0.08
N GLU A 151 13.76 8.43 -0.11
CA GLU A 151 14.98 8.10 0.63
C GLU A 151 14.83 8.17 2.16
N ARG A 152 13.78 8.81 2.67
CA ARG A 152 13.48 8.92 4.11
C ARG A 152 12.47 7.89 4.59
N LEU A 153 11.79 7.20 3.67
CA LEU A 153 10.83 6.16 4.02
C LEU A 153 11.55 4.99 4.68
N HIS A 154 10.98 4.50 5.77
CA HIS A 154 11.48 3.35 6.50
C HIS A 154 10.35 2.38 6.83
N LEU A 155 10.70 1.12 7.09
CA LEU A 155 9.74 0.12 7.50
C LEU A 155 9.44 0.31 8.98
N VAL A 156 8.17 0.18 9.35
CA VAL A 156 7.74 0.21 10.76
C VAL A 156 7.62 -1.23 11.25
N VAL A 157 8.13 -1.51 12.45
CA VAL A 157 8.09 -2.85 13.03
C VAL A 157 6.65 -3.23 13.40
N ILE A 158 6.26 -4.45 13.08
CA ILE A 158 4.95 -5.02 13.40
C ILE A 158 5.18 -6.25 14.27
N ALA A 159 4.57 -6.29 15.45
CA ALA A 159 4.74 -7.41 16.38
C ALA A 159 3.71 -8.52 16.14
N ASP A 160 2.57 -8.17 15.57
CA ASP A 160 1.30 -8.84 15.87
C ASP A 160 0.59 -9.43 14.64
N LEU A 161 1.27 -9.45 13.49
CA LEU A 161 0.79 -10.08 12.26
C LEU A 161 1.74 -11.18 11.83
N LYS A 162 1.19 -12.37 11.54
CA LYS A 162 1.94 -13.50 10.99
C LYS A 162 1.53 -13.70 9.54
N GLU A 163 2.50 -13.59 8.64
CA GLU A 163 2.33 -14.07 7.27
C GLU A 163 2.42 -15.59 7.25
N LEU A 164 1.44 -16.22 6.60
CA LEU A 164 1.37 -17.66 6.45
C LEU A 164 1.95 -18.03 5.09
N ASP A 165 2.81 -19.04 5.08
CA ASP A 165 3.31 -19.60 3.84
C ASP A 165 2.16 -20.33 3.12
N PHE A 166 1.83 -19.86 1.91
CA PHE A 166 0.76 -20.46 1.12
C PHE A 166 1.08 -21.92 0.76
N GLN A 167 2.35 -22.25 0.55
CA GLN A 167 2.76 -23.62 0.29
C GLN A 167 2.49 -24.52 1.49
N GLU A 168 2.88 -24.08 2.70
CA GLU A 168 2.61 -24.79 3.95
C GLU A 168 1.10 -25.00 4.15
N ILE A 169 0.28 -23.97 3.92
CA ILE A 169 -1.19 -24.07 4.02
C ILE A 169 -1.75 -25.12 3.06
N VAL A 170 -1.29 -25.13 1.81
CA VAL A 170 -1.78 -26.06 0.79
C VAL A 170 -1.35 -27.49 1.12
N GLU A 171 -0.10 -27.68 1.54
CA GLU A 171 0.44 -28.98 1.96
C GLU A 171 -0.34 -29.55 3.15
N ASP A 172 -0.57 -28.74 4.19
CA ASP A 172 -1.36 -29.11 5.36
C ASP A 172 -2.80 -29.47 5.00
N TRP A 173 -3.45 -28.66 4.15
CA TRP A 173 -4.81 -28.95 3.69
C TRP A 173 -4.89 -30.26 2.90
N TYR A 174 -3.91 -30.49 2.02
CA TYR A 174 -3.86 -31.70 1.21
C TYR A 174 -3.63 -32.93 2.09
N ALA A 175 -2.70 -32.86 3.05
CA ALA A 175 -2.46 -33.91 4.03
C ALA A 175 -3.71 -34.18 4.90
N ALA A 176 -4.40 -33.15 5.36
CA ALA A 176 -5.62 -33.30 6.17
C ALA A 176 -6.77 -33.95 5.38
N LYS A 177 -6.87 -33.68 4.08
CA LYS A 177 -7.98 -34.15 3.24
C LYS A 177 -7.72 -35.50 2.58
N PHE A 178 -6.47 -35.83 2.30
CA PHE A 178 -6.09 -37.00 1.51
C PHE A 178 -5.03 -37.90 2.18
N GLY A 179 -4.42 -37.45 3.28
CA GLY A 179 -3.37 -38.17 4.02
C GLY A 179 -3.86 -39.02 5.20
N ALA A 180 -5.17 -39.06 5.48
CA ALA A 180 -5.75 -40.03 6.40
C ALA A 180 -5.97 -41.36 5.67
N ALA A 181 -4.94 -42.22 5.66
CA ALA A 181 -5.01 -43.63 5.27
C ALA A 181 -4.66 -44.50 6.48
#